data_AF-A0A6C2U341-F1
#
_entry.id   AF-A0A6C2U341-F1
#
_cell.length_a   1.000
_cell.length_b   1.000
_cell.length_c   1.000
_cell.angle_alpha   90.00
_cell.angle_beta   90.00
_cell.angle_gamma   90.00
#
_symmetry.space_group_name_H-M   'P 1'
#
loop_
_entity.id
_entity.type
_entity.pdbx_description
1 polymer ?
#
loop_
_entity_poly.entity_id
_entity_poly.type
_entity_poly.pdbx_seq_one_letter_code
_entity_poly.pdbx_strand_id
1 'polypeptide(L)' 'MATNPIGKGTKTIGINMNAKMADDLTDRAESMHLSVSKYCKIILQQWIDSGKKLNLTER' A
#
# COMPACT_ATOMS: atom_id res chain seq x y z
N MET A 1 -5.94 -19.20 -11.70
CA MET A 1 -6.15 -18.54 -10.38
C MET A 1 -7.23 -17.49 -10.55
N ALA A 2 -8.44 -17.77 -10.09
CA ALA A 2 -9.55 -16.83 -10.20
C ALA A 2 -9.38 -15.72 -9.15
N THR A 3 -9.05 -14.50 -9.57
CA THR A 3 -9.08 -13.33 -8.69
C THR A 3 -10.55 -12.91 -8.54
N ASN A 4 -11.08 -13.00 -7.33
CA ASN A 4 -12.42 -12.54 -6.99
C ASN A 4 -12.66 -11.12 -7.53
N PRO A 5 -13.86 -10.80 -8.05
CA PRO A 5 -14.18 -9.46 -8.49
C PRO A 5 -14.12 -8.52 -7.28
N ILE A 6 -13.15 -7.61 -7.30
CA ILE A 6 -13.01 -6.57 -6.29
C ILE A 6 -14.31 -5.74 -6.34
N GLY A 7 -14.94 -5.55 -5.18
CA GLY A 7 -16.32 -5.08 -5.04
C GLY A 7 -16.66 -3.83 -5.85
N LYS A 8 -17.91 -3.74 -6.30
CA LYS A 8 -18.46 -2.60 -7.06
C LYS A 8 -18.01 -1.26 -6.44
N GLY A 9 -17.20 -0.49 -7.17
CA GLY A 9 -16.68 0.82 -6.73
C GLY A 9 -15.20 0.85 -6.35
N THR A 10 -14.49 -0.29 -6.34
CA THR A 10 -13.04 -0.31 -6.11
C THR A 10 -12.25 -0.13 -7.41
N LYS A 11 -11.09 0.55 -7.32
CA LYS A 11 -10.11 0.62 -8.41
C LYS A 11 -8.83 -0.10 -7.99
N THR A 12 -8.25 -0.87 -8.92
CA THR A 12 -6.93 -1.47 -8.73
C THR A 12 -5.86 -0.44 -9.06
N ILE A 13 -4.87 -0.29 -8.18
CA ILE A 13 -3.73 0.60 -8.39
C ILE A 13 -2.47 -0.26 -8.36
N GLY A 14 -1.70 -0.22 -9.44
CA GLY A 14 -0.34 -0.75 -9.46
C GLY A 14 0.63 0.28 -8.91
N ILE A 15 1.49 -0.12 -7.97
CA ILE A 15 2.51 0.75 -7.39
C ILE A 15 3.86 0.19 -7.78
N ASN A 16 4.65 0.96 -8.52
CA ASN A 16 6.03 0.59 -8.82
C ASN A 16 6.92 0.99 -7.63
N MET A 17 7.74 0.06 -7.15
CA MET A 17 8.68 0.28 -6.06
C MET A 17 9.88 -0.68 -6.22
N ASN A 18 10.98 -0.38 -5.54
CA ASN A 18 12.12 -1.29 -5.52
C ASN A 18 11.78 -2.57 -4.74
N ALA A 19 12.45 -3.68 -5.07
CA ALA A 19 12.18 -5.00 -4.47
C ALA A 19 12.34 -4.99 -2.94
N LYS A 20 13.41 -4.37 -2.44
CA LYS A 20 13.67 -4.27 -1.00
C LYS A 20 12.51 -3.63 -0.23
N MET A 21 11.91 -2.57 -0.76
CA MET A 21 10.78 -1.90 -0.14
C MET A 21 9.52 -2.77 -0.17
N ALA A 22 9.33 -3.57 -1.23
CA ALA A 22 8.23 -4.53 -1.29
C ALA A 22 8.41 -5.64 -0.25
N ASP A 23 9.64 -6.14 -0.06
CA ASP A 23 9.97 -7.14 0.95
C ASP A 23 9.72 -6.59 2.36
N ASP A 24 10.22 -5.39 2.67
CA ASP A 24 10.02 -4.72 3.96
C ASP A 24 8.52 -4.51 4.28
N LEU A 25 7.69 -4.17 3.28
CA LEU A 25 6.24 -4.04 3.44
C LEU A 25 5.57 -5.39 3.69
N THR A 26 6.07 -6.44 3.06
CA THR A 26 5.55 -7.81 3.21
C THR A 26 5.84 -8.34 4.60
N ASP A 27 7.08 -8.27 5.06
CA ASP A 27 7.50 -8.72 6.40
C ASP A 27 6.70 -8.01 7.50
N ARG A 28 6.50 -6.70 7.36
CA ARG A 28 5.70 -5.92 8.32
C ARG A 28 4.23 -6.33 8.30
N ALA A 29 3.64 -6.52 7.11
CA ALA A 29 2.26 -6.97 7.01
C ALA A 29 2.06 -8.35 7.66
N GLU A 30 2.99 -9.27 7.41
CA GLU A 30 2.99 -10.62 8.00
C GLU A 30 3.13 -10.58 9.53
N SER A 31 4.03 -9.74 10.06
CA SER A 31 4.20 -9.55 11.51
C SER A 31 2.93 -9.07 12.22
N MET A 32 2.04 -8.41 11.49
CA MET A 32 0.75 -7.90 11.98
C MET A 32 -0.43 -8.81 11.63
N HIS A 33 -0.17 -9.97 10.99
CA HIS A 33 -1.18 -10.88 10.45
C HIS A 33 -2.17 -10.19 9.50
N LEU A 34 -1.66 -9.29 8.65
CA LEU A 34 -2.44 -8.56 7.64
C LEU A 34 -2.00 -8.96 6.23
N SER A 35 -2.91 -8.84 5.25
CA SER A 35 -2.49 -8.88 3.85
C SER A 35 -1.69 -7.64 3.49
N VAL A 36 -0.70 -7.77 2.60
CA VAL A 36 0.11 -6.65 2.10
C VAL A 36 -0.78 -5.52 1.56
N SER A 37 -1.82 -5.86 0.80
CA SER A 37 -2.80 -4.89 0.28
C SER A 37 -3.52 -4.10 1.37
N LYS A 38 -3.89 -4.76 2.47
CA LYS A 38 -4.56 -4.12 3.62
C LYS A 38 -3.58 -3.24 4.39
N TYR A 39 -2.36 -3.71 4.58
CA TYR A 39 -1.31 -2.95 5.24
C TYR A 39 -0.96 -1.67 4.46
N CYS A 40 -0.75 -1.77 3.15
CA CYS A 40 -0.52 -0.62 2.28
C CYS A 40 -1.67 0.40 2.35
N LYS A 41 -2.93 -0.07 2.37
CA LYS A 41 -4.09 0.82 2.50
C LYS A 41 -4.09 1.57 3.83
N ILE A 42 -3.74 0.92 4.93
CA ILE A 42 -3.66 1.55 6.27
C ILE A 42 -2.58 2.63 6.29
N ILE A 43 -1.38 2.34 5.78
CA ILE A 43 -0.28 3.32 5.74
C ILE A 43 -0.66 4.54 4.90
N LEU A 44 -1.21 4.31 3.70
CA LEU A 44 -1.62 5.40 2.81
C LEU A 44 -2.72 6.27 3.45
N GLN A 45 -3.67 5.65 4.15
CA GLN A 45 -4.70 6.37 4.89
C GLN A 45 -4.11 7.20 6.03
N GLN A 46 -3.24 6.61 6.87
CA GLN A 46 -2.55 7.32 7.94
C GLN A 46 -1.72 8.49 7.41
N TRP A 47 -1.09 8.33 6.25
CA TRP A 47 -0.36 9.40 5.61
C TRP A 47 -1.28 10.55 5.18
N ILE A 48 -2.41 10.25 4.53
CA ILE A 48 -3.43 11.26 4.18
C ILE A 48 -3.94 11.99 5.43
N ASP A 49 -4.29 11.23 6.48
CA ASP A 49 -4.82 11.75 7.73
C ASP A 49 -3.79 12.60 8.49
N SER A 50 -2.49 12.35 8.30
CA SER A 50 -1.43 13.13 8.94
C SER A 50 -1.33 14.57 8.43
N GLY A 51 -1.95 14.89 7.28
CA GLY A 51 -1.86 16.21 6.64
C GLY A 51 -0.45 16.60 6.16
N LYS A 52 0.53 15.71 6.28
CA LYS A 52 1.92 15.94 5.83
C LYS A 52 2.00 15.83 4.32
N LYS A 53 2.02 16.96 3.63
CA LYS A 53 2.28 17.00 2.18
C LYS A 53 3.67 16.44 1.90
N LEU A 54 3.76 15.47 0.98
CA LEU A 54 5.04 15.06 0.42
C LEU A 54 5.56 16.23 -0.43
N ASN A 55 6.62 16.91 0.02
CA ASN A 55 7.35 17.85 -0.82
C ASN A 55 8.20 17.04 -1.79
N LEU A 56 7.59 16.62 -2.90
CA LEU A 56 8.31 16.06 -4.03
C LEU A 56 8.94 17.22 -4.82
N THR A 57 10.00 17.82 -4.29
CA THR A 57 10.89 18.63 -5.11
C THR A 57 11.80 17.69 -5.88
N GLU A 58 11.56 17.57 -7.18
CA GLU A 58 12.52 16.98 -8.10
C GLU A 58 13.81 17.81 -8.07
N ARG A 59 14.96 17.12 -8.05
CA ARG A 59 16.29 17.72 -8.16
C ARG A 59 16.82 17.53 -9.57
#